data_AF-A0A973IPA5-F1
#
_entry.id   AF-A0A973IPA5-F1
#
_cell.length_a   1.000
_cell.length_b   1.000
_cell.length_c   1.000
_cell.angle_alpha   90.00
_cell.angle_beta   90.00
_cell.angle_gamma   90.00
#
_symmetry.space_group_name_H-M   'P 1'
#
loop_
_entity.id
_entity.type
_entity.pdbx_description
1 polymer ?
#
loop_
_entity_poly.entity_id
_entity_poly.type
_entity_poly.pdbx_seq_one_letter_code
_entity_poly.pdbx_strand_id
1 'polypeptide(L)'
;MYIKYLLNLSILLIFLFCNHTKDKNLEYKKAYDFELIHEVTLPLPSGINKLDINGCKLIALSDDSILIIPFISNKRIIFYSITNKKILKDIDISSICKNNLSNIYCFNKDSFLLTYTYHGYSFDENLNDSLIYVLTLKDNNISVKNINLPQTKYFCNRKIEFKENAYVYPSLSNNHLVFFENKLLIPYNRLSVYNIGTKEFVQSHFPVCGVFNIINKKINDANFYDYPYIENNIFYPSDIKDKYYCLMNNKILLRYFYSKNIFILNSNAQYIDKKELKSLLVDSIYPFKEARTNHWGVENINALYLQLNYDNFRKLFYSYVYFPYQRYGKSFFSMIIADSSLNYINELVFDIKLSYHSIFTEKYIISINVNQNNIKLKYYKLVNKLITKNQYDNYINKARDSIKKMETIESSKVCKIIKNNNILNSQNILYYILNIQNIKEPTFASIYIYTDMVCESCVHNVLFDFMINLKNYEKLPIYLHLSGTNKNINKLLDQFYLKTYKNLYIDTNSVYKYFDPFNNATVRMVLYSNNCIQSDTIYTSQGLDTMMNRCFHFFEKYLQIKN
;
A
#
# COMPACT_ATOMS: atom_id res chain seq x y z
N MET A 1 20.32 69.00 41.93
CA MET A 1 19.96 67.59 42.23
C MET A 1 18.94 66.98 41.26
N TYR A 2 18.01 67.77 40.69
CA TYR A 2 16.94 67.26 39.79
C TYR A 2 17.41 66.73 38.42
N ILE A 3 18.48 67.27 37.83
CA ILE A 3 18.94 66.87 36.48
C ILE A 3 19.53 65.44 36.46
N LYS A 4 20.16 65.00 37.56
CA LYS A 4 20.73 63.65 37.67
C LYS A 4 19.66 62.55 37.72
N TYR A 5 18.49 62.85 38.30
CA TYR A 5 17.36 61.92 38.34
C TYR A 5 16.66 61.79 37.00
N LEU A 6 16.52 62.88 36.23
CA LEU A 6 15.95 62.86 34.89
C LEU A 6 16.81 62.06 33.91
N LEU A 7 18.14 62.16 34.00
CA LEU A 7 19.06 61.39 33.15
C LEU A 7 19.01 59.89 33.46
N ASN A 8 18.95 59.52 34.75
CA ASN A 8 18.83 58.12 35.14
C ASN A 8 17.45 57.52 34.76
N LEU A 9 16.38 58.31 34.84
CA LEU A 9 15.04 57.87 34.45
C LEU A 9 14.93 57.66 32.93
N SER A 10 15.57 58.54 32.13
CA SER A 10 15.60 58.41 30.67
C SER A 10 16.48 57.25 30.21
N ILE A 11 17.60 56.97 30.87
CA ILE A 11 18.40 55.76 30.61
C ILE A 11 17.61 54.49 31.00
N LEU A 12 16.88 54.50 32.12
CA LEU A 12 16.04 53.37 32.53
C LEU A 12 14.88 53.13 31.56
N LEU A 13 14.25 54.20 31.06
CA LEU A 13 13.20 54.13 30.03
C LEU A 13 13.76 53.64 28.69
N ILE A 14 14.96 54.06 28.27
CA ILE A 14 15.61 53.52 27.07
C ILE A 14 15.90 52.03 27.24
N PHE A 15 16.36 51.56 28.42
CA PHE A 15 16.55 50.12 28.66
C PHE A 15 15.23 49.33 28.76
N LEU A 16 14.15 49.94 29.25
CA LEU A 16 12.82 49.31 29.31
C LEU A 16 12.12 49.27 27.94
N PHE A 17 12.35 50.25 27.07
CA PHE A 17 11.78 50.30 25.72
C PHE A 17 12.67 49.65 24.64
N CYS A 18 13.99 49.50 24.85
CA CYS A 18 14.86 48.70 23.97
C CYS A 18 14.76 47.19 24.20
N ASN A 19 14.14 46.72 25.29
CA ASN A 19 13.93 45.29 25.56
C ASN A 19 12.59 44.73 25.03
N HIS A 20 11.85 45.51 24.23
CA HIS A 20 10.52 45.10 23.74
C HIS A 20 10.36 45.00 22.21
N THR A 21 11.45 44.95 21.45
CA THR A 21 11.45 44.13 20.24
C THR A 21 12.01 42.77 20.62
N LYS A 22 11.14 41.92 21.21
CA LYS A 22 11.29 40.48 21.02
C LYS A 22 11.27 40.27 19.51
N ASP A 23 12.43 40.28 18.88
CA ASP A 23 12.64 39.44 17.71
C ASP A 23 12.08 38.09 18.13
N LYS A 24 10.93 37.73 17.57
CA LYS A 24 10.42 36.36 17.69
C LYS A 24 11.60 35.52 17.24
N ASN A 25 12.32 34.88 18.18
CA ASN A 25 13.42 33.98 17.88
C ASN A 25 12.95 33.11 16.73
N LEU A 26 13.42 33.43 15.53
CA LEU A 26 12.98 32.75 14.32
C LEU A 26 13.58 31.37 14.47
N GLU A 27 12.75 30.43 14.91
CA GLU A 27 13.18 29.07 15.14
C GLU A 27 13.47 28.47 13.77
N TYR A 28 14.75 28.40 13.41
CA TYR A 28 15.21 27.81 12.18
C TYR A 28 15.33 26.30 12.36
N LYS A 29 14.79 25.56 11.40
CA LYS A 29 14.94 24.11 11.29
C LYS A 29 15.72 23.76 10.03
N LYS A 30 16.56 22.75 10.13
CA LYS A 30 17.21 22.13 8.97
C LYS A 30 16.18 21.31 8.19
N ALA A 31 16.07 21.54 6.90
CA ALA A 31 15.25 20.73 6.00
C ALA A 31 16.11 20.13 4.90
N TYR A 32 15.95 18.83 4.68
CA TYR A 32 16.69 18.07 3.68
C TYR A 32 15.91 17.91 2.38
N ASP A 33 16.64 17.90 1.27
CA ASP A 33 16.16 17.58 -0.07
C ASP A 33 17.29 16.88 -0.84
N PHE A 34 17.01 16.46 -2.07
CA PHE A 34 17.95 15.75 -2.93
C PHE A 34 18.21 16.55 -4.20
N GLU A 35 19.48 16.75 -4.51
CA GLU A 35 19.94 17.38 -5.74
C GLU A 35 20.41 16.29 -6.70
N LEU A 36 19.89 16.28 -7.93
CA LEU A 36 20.35 15.37 -8.98
C LEU A 36 21.72 15.84 -9.46
N ILE A 37 22.74 15.01 -9.26
CA ILE A 37 24.12 15.31 -9.69
C ILE A 37 24.38 14.76 -11.09
N HIS A 38 23.94 13.53 -11.36
CA HIS A 38 24.06 12.94 -12.69
C HIS A 38 23.04 11.82 -12.92
N GLU A 39 22.81 11.50 -14.19
CA GLU A 39 21.99 10.37 -14.65
C GLU A 39 22.83 9.45 -15.53
N VAL A 40 22.67 8.14 -15.38
CA VAL A 40 23.19 7.11 -16.29
C VAL A 40 22.04 6.25 -16.78
N THR A 41 22.00 6.01 -18.09
CA THR A 41 21.05 5.10 -18.71
C THR A 41 21.78 3.82 -19.11
N LEU A 42 21.25 2.68 -18.70
CA LEU A 42 21.72 1.35 -19.06
C LEU A 42 20.68 0.65 -19.95
N PRO A 43 21.11 -0.23 -20.86
CA PRO A 43 20.21 -0.98 -21.72
C PRO A 43 19.37 -1.97 -20.91
N LEU A 44 18.08 -2.10 -21.26
CA LEU A 44 17.29 -3.23 -20.79
C LEU A 44 17.65 -4.48 -21.63
N PRO A 45 17.93 -5.64 -21.02
CA PRO A 45 18.27 -6.86 -21.73
C PRO A 45 17.06 -7.40 -22.50
N SER A 46 17.31 -8.07 -23.62
CA SER A 46 16.25 -8.69 -24.40
C SER A 46 15.52 -9.77 -23.58
N GLY A 47 14.20 -9.88 -23.77
CA GLY A 47 13.37 -10.88 -23.11
C GLY A 47 12.96 -10.57 -21.67
N ILE A 48 13.27 -9.37 -21.14
CA ILE A 48 12.70 -8.90 -19.87
C ILE A 48 11.27 -8.39 -20.12
N ASN A 49 10.27 -9.13 -19.65
CA ASN A 49 8.85 -8.80 -19.82
C ASN A 49 8.19 -8.26 -18.53
N LYS A 50 8.82 -8.49 -17.38
CA LYS A 50 8.41 -7.99 -16.06
C LYS A 50 9.55 -7.21 -15.44
N LEU A 51 9.25 -6.06 -14.82
CA LEU A 51 10.26 -5.11 -14.33
C LEU A 51 10.47 -5.19 -12.81
N ASP A 52 10.11 -6.31 -12.20
CA ASP A 52 10.25 -6.56 -10.77
C ASP A 52 11.71 -6.86 -10.41
N ILE A 53 12.35 -5.87 -9.81
CA ILE A 53 13.73 -5.94 -9.36
C ILE A 53 13.82 -5.87 -7.84
N ASN A 54 14.84 -6.47 -7.26
CA ASN A 54 15.09 -6.39 -5.83
C ASN A 54 16.53 -6.76 -5.48
N GLY A 55 16.99 -6.38 -4.30
CA GLY A 55 18.32 -6.76 -3.82
C GLY A 55 19.48 -6.28 -4.70
N CYS A 56 19.27 -5.17 -5.43
CA CYS A 56 20.30 -4.59 -6.30
C CYS A 56 21.54 -4.23 -5.49
N LYS A 57 22.72 -4.45 -6.08
CA LYS A 57 24.00 -4.19 -5.41
C LYS A 57 24.98 -3.51 -6.33
N LEU A 58 25.64 -2.47 -5.81
CA LEU A 58 26.75 -1.81 -6.46
C LEU A 58 28.06 -2.34 -5.87
N ILE A 59 29.00 -2.71 -6.74
CA ILE A 59 30.35 -3.14 -6.38
C ILE A 59 31.32 -2.18 -7.06
N ALA A 60 32.04 -1.39 -6.25
CA ALA A 60 33.09 -0.51 -6.75
C ALA A 60 34.37 -1.33 -7.01
N LEU A 61 34.95 -1.18 -8.21
CA LEU A 61 36.26 -1.67 -8.60
C LEU A 61 37.19 -0.46 -8.84
N SER A 62 38.48 -0.71 -9.09
CA SER A 62 39.48 0.34 -9.36
C SER A 62 39.07 1.24 -10.54
N ASP A 63 38.59 0.63 -11.63
CA ASP A 63 38.39 1.31 -12.92
C ASP A 63 36.92 1.32 -13.40
N ASP A 64 36.02 0.67 -12.65
CA ASP A 64 34.60 0.57 -12.99
C ASP A 64 33.75 0.39 -11.72
N SER A 65 32.45 0.56 -11.86
CA SER A 65 31.48 0.09 -10.87
C SER A 65 30.55 -0.91 -11.53
N ILE A 66 30.41 -2.07 -10.91
CA ILE A 66 29.51 -3.11 -11.38
C ILE A 66 28.20 -3.00 -10.62
N LEU A 67 27.10 -2.75 -11.35
CA LEU A 67 25.76 -2.82 -10.80
C LEU A 67 25.16 -4.19 -11.11
N ILE A 68 24.70 -4.88 -10.08
CA ILE A 68 24.03 -6.17 -10.19
C ILE A 68 22.53 -5.94 -9.95
N ILE A 69 21.73 -6.31 -10.93
CA ILE A 69 20.27 -6.19 -10.90
C ILE A 69 19.65 -7.59 -11.08
N PRO A 70 19.06 -8.14 -10.03
CA PRO A 70 18.21 -9.32 -10.13
C PRO A 70 16.81 -8.96 -10.66
N PHE A 71 16.38 -9.62 -11.74
CA PHE A 71 15.02 -9.56 -12.28
C PHE A 71 14.27 -10.82 -11.85
N ILE A 72 13.46 -10.71 -10.80
CA ILE A 72 12.94 -11.86 -10.06
C ILE A 72 12.00 -12.70 -10.91
N SER A 73 10.95 -12.11 -11.50
CA SER A 73 9.98 -12.84 -12.31
C SER A 73 10.56 -13.40 -13.60
N ASN A 74 11.67 -12.82 -14.08
CA ASN A 74 12.37 -13.31 -15.26
C ASN A 74 13.43 -14.36 -14.90
N LYS A 75 13.65 -14.63 -13.60
CA LYS A 75 14.67 -15.56 -13.08
C LYS A 75 16.04 -15.27 -13.69
N ARG A 76 16.44 -13.99 -13.73
CA ARG A 76 17.71 -13.55 -14.31
C ARG A 76 18.48 -12.62 -13.38
N ILE A 77 19.81 -12.75 -13.38
CA ILE A 77 20.73 -11.87 -12.63
C ILE A 77 21.67 -11.21 -13.62
N ILE A 78 21.66 -9.88 -13.65
CA ILE A 78 22.29 -9.12 -14.73
C ILE A 78 23.33 -8.16 -14.16
N PHE A 79 24.52 -8.19 -14.73
CA PHE A 79 25.68 -7.42 -14.32
C PHE A 79 25.93 -6.33 -15.34
N TYR A 80 26.00 -5.09 -14.87
CA TYR A 80 26.22 -3.91 -15.69
C TYR A 80 27.53 -3.25 -15.34
N SER A 81 28.28 -2.85 -16.37
CA SER A 81 29.33 -1.85 -16.24
C SER A 81 28.67 -0.47 -16.22
N ILE A 82 28.82 0.27 -15.13
CA ILE A 82 28.31 1.64 -15.04
C ILE A 82 29.11 2.57 -15.96
N THR A 83 30.44 2.45 -15.96
CA THR A 83 31.30 3.32 -16.77
C THR A 83 31.08 3.09 -18.27
N ASN A 84 31.04 1.82 -18.69
CA ASN A 84 30.89 1.46 -20.10
C ASN A 84 29.43 1.36 -20.57
N LYS A 85 28.46 1.57 -19.66
CA LYS A 85 27.01 1.56 -19.94
C LYS A 85 26.51 0.31 -20.68
N LYS A 86 27.09 -0.86 -20.38
CA LYS A 86 26.81 -2.12 -21.08
C LYS A 86 26.57 -3.28 -20.12
N ILE A 87 25.87 -4.29 -20.62
CA ILE A 87 25.74 -5.59 -19.94
C ILE A 87 27.09 -6.30 -20.01
N LEU A 88 27.58 -6.74 -18.87
CA LEU A 88 28.79 -7.56 -18.74
C LEU A 88 28.45 -9.05 -18.70
N LYS A 89 27.37 -9.40 -17.99
CA LYS A 89 26.94 -10.78 -17.79
C LYS A 89 25.44 -10.82 -17.57
N ASP A 90 24.82 -11.85 -18.11
CA ASP A 90 23.40 -12.13 -17.99
C ASP A 90 23.22 -13.61 -17.65
N ILE A 91 22.71 -13.88 -16.46
CA ILE A 91 22.64 -15.24 -15.93
C ILE A 91 21.18 -15.64 -15.82
N ASP A 92 20.79 -16.63 -16.61
CA ASP A 92 19.51 -17.30 -16.45
C ASP A 92 19.62 -18.38 -15.35
N ILE A 93 18.73 -18.29 -14.35
CA ILE A 93 18.64 -19.25 -13.25
C ILE A 93 17.33 -20.05 -13.30
N SER A 94 16.60 -20.02 -14.43
CA SER A 94 15.33 -20.71 -14.65
C SER A 94 15.40 -22.22 -14.46
N SER A 95 16.50 -22.85 -14.88
CA SER A 95 16.73 -24.30 -14.75
C SER A 95 16.85 -24.77 -13.29
N ILE A 96 17.28 -23.86 -12.41
CA ILE A 96 17.50 -24.14 -11.00
C ILE A 96 16.30 -23.69 -10.15
N CYS A 97 15.65 -22.61 -10.56
CA CYS A 97 14.52 -22.03 -9.86
C CYS A 97 13.22 -22.44 -10.55
N LYS A 98 12.78 -23.70 -10.43
CA LYS A 98 11.48 -24.10 -10.99
C LYS A 98 10.31 -23.44 -10.25
N ASN A 99 10.44 -23.29 -8.93
CA ASN A 99 9.43 -22.73 -8.04
C ASN A 99 9.28 -21.20 -8.20
N ASN A 100 8.21 -20.64 -7.61
CA ASN A 100 7.95 -19.20 -7.59
C ASN A 100 8.96 -18.47 -6.70
N LEU A 101 10.04 -18.01 -7.34
CA LEU A 101 11.06 -17.19 -6.72
C LEU A 101 10.43 -15.88 -6.24
N SER A 102 10.67 -15.55 -4.98
CA SER A 102 10.12 -14.33 -4.37
C SER A 102 11.13 -13.23 -4.27
N ASN A 103 12.40 -13.59 -4.10
CA ASN A 103 13.45 -12.61 -3.99
C ASN A 103 14.83 -13.17 -4.30
N ILE A 104 15.74 -12.25 -4.65
CA ILE A 104 17.15 -12.52 -4.89
C ILE A 104 17.95 -11.43 -4.17
N TYR A 105 18.84 -11.83 -3.27
CA TYR A 105 19.74 -10.92 -2.57
C TYR A 105 21.19 -11.17 -2.96
N CYS A 106 21.89 -10.12 -3.37
CA CYS A 106 23.30 -10.20 -3.69
C CYS A 106 24.17 -9.96 -2.44
N PHE A 107 24.92 -10.97 -2.00
CA PHE A 107 25.94 -10.81 -0.95
C PHE A 107 27.23 -10.23 -1.51
N ASN A 108 27.66 -10.74 -2.66
CA ASN A 108 28.81 -10.26 -3.43
C ASN A 108 28.58 -10.66 -4.90
N LYS A 109 29.54 -10.35 -5.78
CA LYS A 109 29.43 -10.66 -7.22
C LYS A 109 29.21 -12.14 -7.54
N ASP A 110 29.58 -13.03 -6.63
CA ASP A 110 29.63 -14.47 -6.85
C ASP A 110 28.63 -15.23 -5.97
N SER A 111 27.85 -14.57 -5.12
CA SER A 111 27.00 -15.24 -4.12
C SER A 111 25.68 -14.53 -3.89
N PHE A 112 24.60 -15.29 -4.00
CA PHE A 112 23.23 -14.83 -3.98
C PHE A 112 22.38 -15.68 -3.03
N LEU A 113 21.53 -15.04 -2.24
CA LEU A 113 20.44 -15.70 -1.53
C LEU A 113 19.20 -15.69 -2.41
N LEU A 114 18.66 -16.86 -2.69
CA LEU A 114 17.38 -17.03 -3.35
C LEU A 114 16.35 -17.39 -2.29
N THR A 115 15.23 -16.70 -2.29
CA THR A 115 14.13 -16.97 -1.37
C THR A 115 12.83 -17.21 -2.11
N TYR A 116 12.08 -18.19 -1.65
CA TYR A 116 10.83 -18.64 -2.25
C TYR A 116 9.69 -18.38 -1.27
N THR A 117 8.51 -18.09 -1.80
CA THR A 117 7.30 -17.87 -1.01
C THR A 117 6.37 -19.02 -1.26
N TYR A 118 5.78 -19.49 -0.17
CA TYR A 118 4.67 -20.41 -0.24
C TYR A 118 3.42 -19.64 -0.65
N HIS A 119 2.87 -19.95 -1.82
CA HIS A 119 1.53 -19.49 -2.17
C HIS A 119 0.53 -20.44 -1.50
N GLY A 120 -0.04 -20.00 -0.38
CA GLY A 120 -1.03 -20.73 0.40
C GLY A 120 -2.38 -20.92 -0.29
N TYR A 121 -2.40 -21.18 -1.61
CA TYR A 121 -3.58 -21.54 -2.38
C TYR A 121 -3.35 -22.81 -3.24
N SER A 122 -2.10 -23.21 -3.52
CA SER A 122 -1.75 -24.47 -4.21
C SER A 122 -1.22 -25.49 -3.20
N PHE A 123 -2.14 -26.08 -2.42
CA PHE A 123 -1.81 -26.95 -1.29
C PHE A 123 -1.58 -28.43 -1.64
N ASP A 124 -1.15 -28.72 -2.88
CA ASP A 124 -0.84 -30.09 -3.31
C ASP A 124 0.67 -30.37 -3.42
N GLU A 125 1.52 -29.35 -3.20
CA GLU A 125 2.98 -29.51 -3.24
C GLU A 125 3.57 -29.60 -1.82
N ASN A 126 4.50 -30.55 -1.65
CA ASN A 126 5.26 -30.78 -0.42
C ASN A 126 5.97 -29.48 0.03
N LEU A 127 5.70 -29.02 1.25
CA LEU A 127 6.45 -27.97 1.96
C LEU A 127 7.92 -28.35 2.27
N ASN A 128 8.39 -29.53 1.83
CA ASN A 128 9.74 -30.03 2.08
C ASN A 128 10.82 -29.33 1.24
N ASP A 129 10.44 -28.53 0.24
CA ASP A 129 11.38 -27.69 -0.50
C ASP A 129 11.71 -26.46 0.35
N SER A 130 12.94 -26.39 0.83
CA SER A 130 13.38 -25.30 1.68
C SER A 130 13.20 -23.94 1.04
N LEU A 131 12.77 -22.96 1.83
CA LEU A 131 12.43 -21.63 1.35
C LEU A 131 13.66 -20.75 1.03
N ILE A 132 14.88 -21.25 1.29
CA ILE A 132 16.13 -20.52 1.19
C ILE A 132 17.16 -21.36 0.45
N TYR A 133 17.76 -20.77 -0.58
CA TYR A 133 18.88 -21.35 -1.31
C TYR A 133 20.01 -20.33 -1.40
N VAL A 134 21.24 -20.81 -1.36
CA VAL A 134 22.43 -20.03 -1.68
C VAL A 134 22.91 -20.45 -3.05
N LEU A 135 22.93 -19.51 -3.98
CA LEU A 135 23.49 -19.66 -5.31
C LEU A 135 24.89 -19.06 -5.32
N THR A 136 25.88 -19.87 -5.69
CA THR A 136 27.27 -19.43 -5.85
C THR A 136 27.70 -19.60 -7.30
N LEU A 137 28.23 -18.52 -7.88
CA LEU A 137 28.80 -18.47 -9.20
C LEU A 137 30.31 -18.66 -9.08
N LYS A 138 30.86 -19.75 -9.63
CA LYS A 138 32.30 -19.97 -9.68
C LYS A 138 32.68 -20.46 -11.07
N ASP A 139 33.61 -19.77 -11.74
CA ASP A 139 34.10 -20.15 -13.08
C ASP A 139 32.97 -20.35 -14.10
N ASN A 140 31.96 -19.48 -14.06
CA ASN A 140 30.69 -19.58 -14.82
C ASN A 140 29.80 -20.80 -14.52
N ASN A 141 30.19 -21.67 -13.60
CA ASN A 141 29.31 -22.70 -13.07
C ASN A 141 28.42 -22.15 -11.96
N ILE A 142 27.17 -22.62 -11.96
CA ILE A 142 26.20 -22.30 -10.93
C ILE A 142 26.13 -23.48 -9.97
N SER A 143 26.45 -23.23 -8.70
CA SER A 143 26.23 -24.19 -7.63
C SER A 143 25.13 -23.69 -6.72
N VAL A 144 24.26 -24.59 -6.28
CA VAL A 144 23.15 -24.22 -5.40
C VAL A 144 23.14 -25.11 -4.18
N LYS A 145 23.11 -24.47 -3.01
CA LYS A 145 23.00 -25.12 -1.72
C LYS A 145 21.70 -24.74 -1.06
N ASN A 146 20.91 -25.74 -0.73
CA ASN A 146 19.71 -25.59 0.05
C ASN A 146 20.06 -25.28 1.53
N ILE A 147 19.38 -24.30 2.14
CA ILE A 147 19.34 -24.09 3.58
C ILE A 147 17.94 -24.44 4.11
N ASN A 148 17.82 -25.59 4.78
CA ASN A 148 16.61 -25.98 5.48
C ASN A 148 16.44 -25.10 6.73
N LEU A 149 15.27 -24.47 6.87
CA LEU A 149 14.90 -23.81 8.10
C LEU A 149 14.61 -24.89 9.17
N PRO A 150 15.13 -24.74 10.41
CA PRO A 150 14.77 -25.65 11.48
C PRO A 150 13.28 -25.49 11.83
N GLN A 151 12.67 -26.56 12.32
CA GLN A 151 11.30 -26.52 12.83
C GLN A 151 11.23 -25.60 14.07
N THR A 152 10.19 -24.79 14.14
CA THR A 152 9.82 -24.04 15.36
C THR A 152 8.47 -24.52 15.86
N LYS A 153 8.12 -24.20 17.11
CA LYS A 153 6.78 -24.51 17.67
C LYS A 153 5.63 -23.78 16.95
N TYR A 154 5.94 -22.78 16.11
CA TYR A 154 4.96 -21.95 15.41
C TYR A 154 4.85 -22.27 13.92
N PHE A 155 5.82 -23.00 13.35
CA PHE A 155 5.81 -23.40 11.95
C PHE A 155 4.96 -24.64 11.74
N CYS A 156 4.08 -24.58 10.74
CA CYS A 156 3.50 -25.77 10.13
C CYS A 156 4.39 -26.26 9.01
N ASN A 157 4.76 -27.53 9.07
CA ASN A 157 5.47 -28.21 7.99
C ASN A 157 4.53 -29.07 7.13
N ARG A 158 3.29 -29.31 7.58
CA ARG A 158 2.32 -30.14 6.85
C ARG A 158 0.90 -29.54 6.85
N LYS A 159 0.18 -29.74 5.73
CA LYS A 159 -1.23 -29.35 5.54
C LYS A 159 -2.18 -29.84 6.65
N ILE A 160 -1.91 -31.03 7.20
CA ILE A 160 -2.75 -31.65 8.23
C ILE A 160 -2.60 -30.94 9.58
N GLU A 161 -1.45 -30.31 9.84
CA GLU A 161 -1.18 -29.63 11.10
C GLU A 161 -2.01 -28.36 11.26
N PHE A 162 -2.54 -27.78 10.16
CA PHE A 162 -3.28 -26.51 10.15
C PHE A 162 -4.69 -26.56 10.73
N LYS A 163 -5.28 -27.74 10.94
CA LYS A 163 -6.73 -27.84 11.22
C LYS A 163 -7.14 -27.36 12.60
N GLU A 164 -6.22 -27.23 13.55
CA GLU A 164 -6.59 -27.07 14.97
C GLU A 164 -5.91 -25.89 15.70
N ASN A 165 -4.85 -25.29 15.16
CA ASN A 165 -4.23 -24.10 15.76
C ASN A 165 -3.94 -23.04 14.69
N ALA A 166 -3.80 -21.79 15.11
CA ALA A 166 -3.28 -20.76 14.22
C ALA A 166 -1.74 -20.90 14.13
N TYR A 167 -1.25 -21.09 12.91
CA TYR A 167 0.17 -21.27 12.62
C TYR A 167 0.67 -20.16 11.70
N VAL A 168 1.99 -19.96 11.72
CA VAL A 168 2.67 -19.03 10.81
C VAL A 168 3.55 -19.79 9.83
N TYR A 169 3.82 -19.14 8.70
CA TYR A 169 4.84 -19.58 7.77
C TYR A 169 5.91 -18.49 7.59
N PRO A 170 7.14 -18.88 7.24
CA PRO A 170 8.18 -17.93 6.88
C PRO A 170 7.75 -17.17 5.62
N SER A 171 7.79 -15.84 5.68
CA SER A 171 7.59 -14.98 4.52
C SER A 171 8.87 -14.22 4.21
N LEU A 172 9.49 -14.60 3.10
CA LEU A 172 10.72 -13.99 2.60
C LEU A 172 10.46 -13.14 1.34
N SER A 173 9.20 -12.76 1.12
CA SER A 173 8.76 -11.94 -0.02
C SER A 173 9.08 -10.46 0.12
N ASN A 174 9.41 -10.00 1.33
CA ASN A 174 9.67 -8.59 1.58
C ASN A 174 10.95 -8.12 0.88
N ASN A 175 10.97 -6.85 0.45
CA ASN A 175 12.08 -6.20 -0.25
C ASN A 175 13.35 -5.98 0.57
N HIS A 176 13.35 -6.40 1.84
CA HIS A 176 14.47 -6.25 2.77
C HIS A 176 14.63 -7.53 3.58
N LEU A 177 15.35 -8.51 3.04
CA LEU A 177 15.97 -9.52 3.90
C LEU A 177 17.03 -8.81 4.72
N VAL A 178 16.78 -8.74 6.02
CA VAL A 178 17.70 -8.17 6.98
C VAL A 178 18.69 -9.27 7.36
N PHE A 179 19.82 -9.26 6.65
CA PHE A 179 20.99 -10.06 6.98
C PHE A 179 21.97 -9.21 7.80
N PHE A 180 22.44 -9.75 8.91
CA PHE A 180 23.43 -9.08 9.76
C PHE A 180 24.32 -10.13 10.41
N GLU A 181 25.64 -9.94 10.31
CA GLU A 181 26.64 -10.89 10.79
C GLU A 181 26.41 -12.29 10.19
N ASN A 182 26.01 -13.27 11.00
CA ASN A 182 25.70 -14.64 10.59
C ASN A 182 24.20 -14.97 10.79
N LYS A 183 23.37 -13.94 10.82
CA LYS A 183 21.96 -14.01 11.17
C LYS A 183 21.08 -13.49 10.05
N LEU A 184 19.93 -14.13 9.92
CA LEU A 184 18.92 -13.80 8.95
C LEU A 184 17.60 -13.57 9.67
N LEU A 185 17.00 -12.41 9.45
CA LEU A 185 15.63 -12.16 9.88
C LEU A 185 14.66 -12.97 9.01
N ILE A 186 13.77 -13.71 9.67
CA ILE A 186 12.71 -14.50 9.05
C ILE A 186 11.37 -13.90 9.48
N PRO A 187 10.74 -13.03 8.67
CA PRO A 187 9.40 -12.55 8.93
C PRO A 187 8.39 -13.70 8.96
N TYR A 188 7.42 -13.62 9.85
CA TYR A 188 6.33 -14.59 9.93
C TYR A 188 5.04 -14.01 9.39
N ASN A 189 4.36 -14.78 8.56
CA ASN A 189 3.02 -14.48 8.09
C ASN A 189 2.02 -15.47 8.68
N ARG A 190 0.90 -14.95 9.17
CA ARG A 190 -0.20 -15.76 9.68
C ARG A 190 -0.93 -16.42 8.51
N LEU A 191 -1.12 -17.73 8.61
CA LEU A 191 -1.91 -18.53 7.66
C LEU A 191 -3.43 -18.48 7.92
N SER A 192 -3.90 -17.76 8.95
CA SER A 192 -5.31 -17.77 9.35
C SER A 192 -6.24 -16.85 8.54
N VAL A 193 -7.49 -17.33 8.49
CA VAL A 193 -8.70 -16.89 7.76
C VAL A 193 -9.43 -15.68 8.39
N TYR A 194 -8.95 -15.18 9.54
CA TYR A 194 -9.64 -14.14 10.31
C TYR A 194 -9.18 -12.74 9.96
N ASN A 195 -10.13 -11.81 9.90
CA ASN A 195 -9.86 -10.41 9.62
C ASN A 195 -9.16 -9.74 10.80
N ILE A 196 -8.20 -8.85 10.52
CA ILE A 196 -7.56 -8.00 11.51
C ILE A 196 -8.63 -7.24 12.27
N GLY A 197 -8.63 -7.35 13.60
CA GLY A 197 -9.59 -6.70 14.49
C GLY A 197 -10.71 -7.60 15.00
N THR A 198 -10.88 -8.83 14.48
CA THR A 198 -11.84 -9.78 15.09
C THR A 198 -11.29 -10.36 16.40
N LYS A 199 -12.19 -10.86 17.25
CA LYS A 199 -11.82 -11.49 18.52
C LYS A 199 -10.85 -12.65 18.31
N GLU A 200 -11.09 -13.49 17.31
CA GLU A 200 -10.24 -14.63 16.95
C GLU A 200 -8.85 -14.15 16.54
N PHE A 201 -8.77 -13.07 15.75
CA PHE A 201 -7.49 -12.49 15.33
C PHE A 201 -6.67 -11.97 16.53
N VAL A 202 -7.32 -11.22 17.42
CA VAL A 202 -6.69 -10.59 18.59
C VAL A 202 -6.23 -11.64 19.61
N GLN A 203 -7.01 -12.70 19.80
CA GLN A 203 -6.68 -13.81 20.71
C GLN A 203 -5.53 -14.70 20.18
N SER A 204 -5.27 -14.66 18.87
CA SER A 204 -4.19 -15.43 18.26
C SER A 204 -2.85 -14.69 18.39
N HIS A 205 -1.98 -15.17 19.28
CA HIS A 205 -0.65 -14.57 19.52
C HIS A 205 0.47 -15.40 18.86
N PHE A 206 1.17 -14.79 17.90
CA PHE A 206 2.37 -15.37 17.26
C PHE A 206 3.52 -14.38 17.27
N PRO A 207 4.77 -14.84 17.35
CA PRO A 207 5.92 -13.99 17.12
C PRO A 207 5.82 -13.29 15.77
N VAL A 208 6.24 -12.02 15.71
CA VAL A 208 6.26 -11.25 14.45
C VAL A 208 7.28 -11.79 13.43
N CYS A 209 8.39 -12.31 13.95
CA CYS A 209 9.50 -12.83 13.18
C CYS A 209 10.34 -13.78 14.05
N GLY A 210 11.31 -14.44 13.43
CA GLY A 210 12.42 -15.10 14.11
C GLY A 210 13.76 -14.68 13.52
N VAL A 211 14.84 -14.88 14.27
CA VAL A 211 16.22 -14.66 13.79
C VAL A 211 16.89 -16.01 13.63
N PHE A 212 17.14 -16.38 12.38
CA PHE A 212 17.86 -17.61 12.01
C PHE A 212 19.37 -17.37 12.06
N ASN A 213 20.08 -18.09 12.90
CA ASN A 213 21.54 -18.11 12.91
C ASN A 213 22.04 -19.22 11.98
N ILE A 214 22.78 -18.83 10.96
CA ILE A 214 23.20 -19.70 9.86
C ILE A 214 24.28 -20.69 10.32
N ILE A 215 25.11 -20.30 11.28
CA ILE A 215 26.21 -21.15 11.79
C ILE A 215 25.64 -22.31 12.60
N ASN A 216 24.82 -22.02 13.61
CA ASN A 216 24.30 -23.04 14.51
C ASN A 216 22.95 -23.64 14.05
N LYS A 217 22.40 -23.13 12.95
CA LYS A 217 21.13 -23.55 12.33
C LYS A 217 19.94 -23.51 13.30
N LYS A 218 19.90 -22.51 14.20
CA LYS A 218 18.78 -22.30 15.13
C LYS A 218 18.02 -21.01 14.80
N ILE A 219 16.72 -21.04 15.06
CA ILE A 219 15.86 -19.85 15.01
C ILE A 219 15.54 -19.42 16.44
N ASN A 220 15.73 -18.14 16.72
CA ASN A 220 15.23 -17.49 17.93
C ASN A 220 13.97 -16.70 17.58
N ASP A 221 12.81 -17.18 18.04
CA ASP A 221 11.53 -16.50 17.85
C ASP A 221 11.51 -15.16 18.60
N ALA A 222 10.91 -14.14 18.01
CA ALA A 222 10.73 -12.86 18.68
C ALA A 222 9.84 -13.01 19.93
N ASN A 223 10.17 -12.28 21.00
CA ASN A 223 9.26 -12.12 22.14
C ASN A 223 8.19 -11.04 21.89
N PHE A 224 8.12 -10.51 20.67
CA PHE A 224 7.19 -9.49 20.24
C PHE A 224 6.12 -10.11 19.35
N TYR A 225 4.86 -9.96 19.74
CA TYR A 225 3.75 -10.53 19.00
C TYR A 225 3.34 -9.68 17.81
N ASP A 226 2.91 -10.39 16.78
CA ASP A 226 2.50 -9.79 15.53
C ASP A 226 1.19 -8.99 15.67
N TYR A 227 1.11 -7.84 14.99
CA TYR A 227 0.02 -6.87 15.06
C TYR A 227 -0.21 -6.32 16.48
N PRO A 228 0.80 -5.64 17.05
CA PRO A 228 0.70 -5.08 18.39
C PRO A 228 -0.39 -4.01 18.46
N TYR A 229 -1.14 -4.02 19.56
CA TYR A 229 -2.16 -3.01 19.89
C TYR A 229 -3.37 -2.95 18.95
N ILE A 230 -3.63 -4.01 18.18
CA ILE A 230 -4.93 -4.19 17.54
C ILE A 230 -5.94 -4.59 18.62
N GLU A 231 -6.96 -3.77 18.82
CA GLU A 231 -8.05 -4.05 19.74
C GLU A 231 -9.20 -4.78 19.03
N ASN A 232 -10.02 -5.47 19.81
CA ASN A 232 -11.21 -6.13 19.29
C ASN A 232 -12.20 -5.09 18.72
N ASN A 233 -12.80 -5.39 17.58
CA ASN A 233 -13.67 -4.51 16.80
C ASN A 233 -13.00 -3.27 16.19
N ILE A 234 -11.66 -3.22 16.17
CA ILE A 234 -10.89 -2.21 15.42
C ILE A 234 -10.30 -2.88 14.18
N PHE A 235 -10.98 -2.71 13.05
CA PHE A 235 -10.69 -3.48 11.84
C PHE A 235 -9.67 -2.80 10.93
N TYR A 236 -8.81 -3.60 10.30
CA TYR A 236 -7.85 -3.13 9.31
C TYR A 236 -7.88 -4.02 8.06
N PRO A 237 -7.38 -3.52 6.91
CA PRO A 237 -7.33 -4.32 5.69
C PRO A 237 -6.46 -5.55 5.92
N SER A 238 -7.09 -6.72 5.84
CA SER A 238 -6.48 -8.01 6.17
C SER A 238 -5.71 -8.61 5.01
N ASP A 239 -5.89 -8.05 3.82
CA ASP A 239 -5.15 -8.31 2.59
C ASP A 239 -3.79 -7.58 2.56
N ILE A 240 -3.71 -6.40 3.16
CA ILE A 240 -2.46 -5.67 3.35
C ILE A 240 -1.78 -6.23 4.59
N LYS A 241 -1.14 -7.40 4.48
CA LYS A 241 -0.37 -8.01 5.58
C LYS A 241 1.06 -7.49 5.68
N ASP A 242 1.30 -6.30 5.14
CA ASP A 242 2.64 -5.76 4.98
C ASP A 242 3.23 -5.25 6.29
N LYS A 243 4.45 -5.70 6.53
CA LYS A 243 5.31 -5.25 7.63
C LYS A 243 6.67 -4.99 7.02
N TYR A 244 7.23 -3.82 7.26
CA TYR A 244 8.51 -3.43 6.70
C TYR A 244 9.59 -3.49 7.77
N TYR A 245 10.72 -4.08 7.41
CA TYR A 245 11.85 -4.25 8.29
C TYR A 245 13.02 -3.39 7.81
N CYS A 246 13.76 -2.82 8.74
CA CYS A 246 14.95 -2.04 8.49
C CYS A 246 16.02 -2.40 9.52
N LEU A 247 17.30 -2.37 9.14
CA LEU A 247 18.41 -2.62 10.04
C LEU A 247 19.15 -1.30 10.32
N MET A 248 19.36 -0.99 11.61
CA MET A 248 20.26 0.08 12.05
C MET A 248 21.16 -0.45 13.16
N ASN A 249 22.48 -0.47 12.96
CA ASN A 249 23.46 -0.80 13.99
C ASN A 249 23.08 -2.06 14.82
N ASN A 250 22.84 -3.19 14.16
CA ASN A 250 22.38 -4.45 14.77
C ASN A 250 21.01 -4.41 15.48
N LYS A 251 20.24 -3.34 15.34
CA LYS A 251 18.83 -3.27 15.75
C LYS A 251 17.92 -3.51 14.54
N ILE A 252 16.85 -4.26 14.77
CA ILE A 252 15.80 -4.50 13.79
C ILE A 252 14.67 -3.52 14.08
N LEU A 253 14.32 -2.72 13.08
CA LEU A 253 13.24 -1.76 13.14
C LEU A 253 12.08 -2.30 12.33
N LEU A 254 10.89 -2.22 12.90
CA LEU A 254 9.67 -2.77 12.34
C LEU A 254 8.62 -1.66 12.18
N ARG A 255 8.12 -1.51 10.95
CA ARG A 255 6.99 -0.65 10.61
C ARG A 255 5.80 -1.51 10.21
N TYR A 256 4.66 -1.28 10.86
CA TYR A 256 3.38 -1.77 10.37
C TYR A 256 2.72 -0.73 9.50
N PHE A 257 2.02 -1.18 8.46
CA PHE A 257 1.37 -0.25 7.52
C PHE A 257 0.39 0.69 8.21
N TYR A 258 -0.32 0.25 9.25
CA TYR A 258 -1.34 1.02 9.97
C TYR A 258 -0.79 1.87 11.12
N SER A 259 0.46 1.66 11.54
CA SER A 259 0.98 2.22 12.78
C SER A 259 1.92 3.39 12.52
N LYS A 260 1.76 4.46 13.29
CA LYS A 260 2.72 5.57 13.34
C LYS A 260 4.00 5.22 14.10
N ASN A 261 4.02 4.09 14.82
CA ASN A 261 5.14 3.67 15.63
C ASN A 261 6.12 2.80 14.84
N ILE A 262 7.41 3.01 15.11
CA ILE A 262 8.49 2.10 14.77
C ILE A 262 8.81 1.27 16.00
N PHE A 263 8.74 -0.05 15.86
CA PHE A 263 9.09 -0.99 16.92
C PHE A 263 10.54 -1.40 16.77
N ILE A 264 11.28 -1.43 17.86
CA ILE A 264 12.72 -1.67 17.86
C ILE A 264 12.97 -2.98 18.59
N LEU A 265 13.61 -3.93 17.89
CA LEU A 265 14.06 -5.20 18.42
C LEU A 265 15.59 -5.24 18.37
N ASN A 266 16.21 -6.02 19.26
CA ASN A 266 17.65 -6.27 19.21
C ASN A 266 17.99 -7.37 18.17
N SER A 267 19.28 -7.65 18.01
CA SER A 267 19.82 -8.67 17.11
C SER A 267 19.43 -10.13 17.45
N ASN A 268 18.71 -10.33 18.55
CA ASN A 268 18.13 -11.61 18.98
C ASN A 268 16.60 -11.60 18.93
N ALA A 269 16.00 -10.64 18.22
CA ALA A 269 14.55 -10.45 18.09
C ALA A 269 13.82 -10.16 19.42
N GLN A 270 14.51 -9.61 20.42
CA GLN A 270 13.86 -9.16 21.65
C GLN A 270 13.42 -7.70 21.51
N TYR A 271 12.16 -7.42 21.82
CA TYR A 271 11.62 -6.07 21.89
C TYR A 271 12.41 -5.21 22.88
N ILE A 272 12.81 -4.02 22.43
CA ILE A 272 13.56 -3.03 23.22
C ILE A 272 12.68 -1.83 23.55
N ASP A 273 12.12 -1.19 22.52
CA ASP A 273 11.45 0.11 22.62
C ASP A 273 10.56 0.35 21.40
N LYS A 274 9.73 1.41 21.45
CA LYS A 274 9.05 1.96 20.28
C LYS A 274 9.26 3.48 20.19
N LYS A 275 9.34 3.99 18.97
CA LYS A 275 9.41 5.44 18.68
C LYS A 275 8.30 5.84 17.74
N GLU A 276 7.71 7.00 17.97
CA GLU A 276 6.71 7.56 17.07
C GLU A 276 7.40 8.25 15.88
N LEU A 277 7.04 7.84 14.66
CA LEU A 277 7.45 8.51 13.42
C LEU A 277 6.21 8.65 12.53
N LYS A 278 5.47 9.73 12.75
CA LYS A 278 4.18 10.02 12.11
C LYS A 278 4.37 11.02 10.96
N SER A 279 3.63 10.84 9.86
CA SER A 279 3.53 11.86 8.81
C SER A 279 2.75 13.07 9.31
N LEU A 280 3.12 14.27 8.88
CA LEU A 280 2.33 15.47 9.15
C LEU A 280 1.09 15.56 8.26
N LEU A 281 1.00 14.77 7.19
CA LEU A 281 -0.12 14.81 6.25
C LEU A 281 -1.31 13.96 6.70
N VAL A 282 -1.09 12.98 7.57
CA VAL A 282 -2.13 12.05 8.04
C VAL A 282 -2.09 11.85 9.53
N ASP A 283 -3.26 11.99 10.16
CA ASP A 283 -3.33 11.91 11.61
C ASP A 283 -3.28 10.48 12.16
N SER A 284 -3.90 9.56 11.43
CA SER A 284 -3.86 8.12 11.67
C SER A 284 -4.36 7.40 10.42
N ILE A 285 -4.08 6.09 10.35
CA ILE A 285 -4.69 5.22 9.35
C ILE A 285 -5.96 4.70 10.01
N TYR A 286 -7.10 5.23 9.55
CA TYR A 286 -8.38 4.98 10.20
C TYR A 286 -8.75 3.50 10.10
N PRO A 287 -9.15 2.88 11.22
CA PRO A 287 -9.71 1.54 11.18
C PRO A 287 -11.05 1.54 10.43
N PHE A 288 -11.43 0.38 9.90
CA PHE A 288 -12.74 0.18 9.32
C PHE A 288 -13.80 0.00 10.40
N LYS A 289 -15.04 0.36 10.04
CA LYS A 289 -16.22 0.20 10.92
C LYS A 289 -16.60 -1.27 11.14
N GLU A 290 -16.27 -2.15 10.19
CA GLU A 290 -16.66 -3.57 10.20
C GLU A 290 -15.55 -4.45 9.63
N ALA A 291 -15.51 -5.72 10.05
CA ALA A 291 -14.59 -6.73 9.52
C ALA A 291 -14.89 -6.97 8.04
N ARG A 292 -13.87 -6.91 7.17
CA ARG A 292 -14.02 -7.20 5.73
C ARG A 292 -13.16 -8.38 5.34
N THR A 293 -13.78 -9.44 4.82
CA THR A 293 -13.16 -10.72 4.44
C THR A 293 -12.52 -10.71 3.05
N ASN A 294 -12.87 -9.77 2.19
CA ASN A 294 -12.49 -9.84 0.79
C ASN A 294 -11.44 -8.78 0.40
N HIS A 295 -10.56 -9.20 -0.50
CA HIS A 295 -9.40 -8.51 -1.05
C HIS A 295 -9.75 -7.08 -1.56
N TRP A 296 -8.80 -6.16 -1.54
CA TRP A 296 -8.94 -4.79 -2.07
C TRP A 296 -9.64 -3.76 -1.16
N GLY A 297 -9.47 -3.88 0.16
CA GLY A 297 -9.99 -2.91 1.16
C GLY A 297 -9.39 -1.50 1.11
N VAL A 298 -8.68 -1.12 0.04
CA VAL A 298 -7.94 0.14 -0.08
C VAL A 298 -8.86 1.37 -0.19
N GLU A 299 -10.13 1.18 -0.56
CA GLU A 299 -11.10 2.24 -0.84
C GLU A 299 -11.33 3.22 0.32
N ASN A 300 -11.16 2.77 1.57
CA ASN A 300 -11.41 3.59 2.77
C ASN A 300 -10.13 3.99 3.50
N ILE A 301 -8.95 3.64 2.98
CA ILE A 301 -7.68 3.93 3.64
C ILE A 301 -7.22 5.35 3.28
N ASN A 302 -6.96 6.18 4.29
CA ASN A 302 -6.43 7.53 4.06
C ASN A 302 -4.99 7.50 3.53
N ALA A 303 -4.15 6.64 4.11
CA ALA A 303 -2.78 6.43 3.70
C ALA A 303 -2.25 5.10 4.26
N LEU A 304 -1.11 4.66 3.76
CA LEU A 304 -0.38 3.49 4.27
C LEU A 304 1.05 3.90 4.59
N TYR A 305 1.54 3.55 5.77
CA TYR A 305 2.97 3.62 6.00
C TYR A 305 3.64 2.46 5.28
N LEU A 306 4.67 2.78 4.51
CA LEU A 306 5.41 1.79 3.73
C LEU A 306 6.82 1.60 4.31
N GLN A 307 7.75 1.28 3.44
CA GLN A 307 9.14 0.99 3.72
C GLN A 307 9.84 2.08 4.55
N LEU A 308 10.74 1.62 5.42
CA LEU A 308 11.69 2.42 6.16
C LEU A 308 13.10 2.05 5.70
N ASN A 309 13.86 3.02 5.21
CA ASN A 309 15.26 2.84 4.82
C ASN A 309 16.19 3.61 5.74
N TYR A 310 17.33 3.03 6.08
CA TYR A 310 18.37 3.68 6.87
C TYR A 310 19.62 3.90 6.03
N ASP A 311 20.06 5.15 5.93
CA ASP A 311 21.34 5.51 5.34
C ASP A 311 22.40 5.55 6.44
N ASN A 312 23.21 4.49 6.50
CA ASN A 312 24.31 4.36 7.46
C ASN A 312 25.36 5.48 7.33
N PHE A 313 25.58 6.03 6.14
CA PHE A 313 26.61 7.04 5.88
C PHE A 313 26.20 8.41 6.40
N ARG A 314 24.92 8.76 6.20
CA ARG A 314 24.36 10.07 6.58
C ARG A 314 23.64 10.03 7.92
N LYS A 315 23.42 8.83 8.48
CA LYS A 315 22.70 8.56 9.74
C LYS A 315 21.28 9.12 9.73
N LEU A 316 20.56 8.88 8.62
CA LEU A 316 19.19 9.34 8.40
C LEU A 316 18.28 8.18 8.02
N PHE A 317 17.01 8.30 8.40
CA PHE A 317 15.93 7.43 7.96
C PHE A 317 15.08 8.10 6.89
N TYR A 318 14.60 7.29 5.95
CA TYR A 318 13.64 7.65 4.92
C TYR A 318 12.42 6.72 5.03
N SER A 319 11.29 7.24 5.50
CA SER A 319 10.05 6.49 5.68
C SER A 319 9.01 6.93 4.66
N TYR A 320 8.52 5.99 3.86
CA TYR A 320 7.55 6.27 2.81
C TYR A 320 6.13 6.20 3.36
N VAL A 321 5.26 7.06 2.84
CA VAL A 321 3.81 7.03 3.08
C VAL A 321 3.09 7.06 1.75
N TYR A 322 2.20 6.12 1.52
CA TYR A 322 1.43 6.00 0.31
C TYR A 322 0.02 6.55 0.49
N PHE A 323 -0.43 7.28 -0.51
CA PHE A 323 -1.77 7.83 -0.61
C PHE A 323 -2.46 7.18 -1.80
N PRO A 324 -3.52 6.37 -1.57
CA PRO A 324 -4.10 5.55 -2.61
C PRO A 324 -4.94 6.33 -3.63
N TYR A 325 -4.87 5.90 -4.89
CA TYR A 325 -5.65 6.45 -5.99
C TYR A 325 -7.14 6.53 -5.67
N GLN A 326 -7.71 5.48 -5.07
CA GLN A 326 -9.15 5.33 -4.82
C GLN A 326 -9.74 6.51 -4.03
N ARG A 327 -8.96 7.12 -3.15
CA ARG A 327 -9.41 8.25 -2.32
C ARG A 327 -9.13 9.62 -2.94
N TYR A 328 -8.04 9.74 -3.70
CA TYR A 328 -7.52 11.04 -4.13
C TYR A 328 -7.58 11.26 -5.65
N GLY A 329 -8.01 10.28 -6.43
CA GLY A 329 -8.01 10.32 -7.91
C GLY A 329 -6.62 10.30 -8.54
N LYS A 330 -5.58 10.13 -7.72
CA LYS A 330 -4.18 9.97 -8.11
C LYS A 330 -3.42 9.34 -6.95
N SER A 331 -2.67 8.27 -7.22
CA SER A 331 -1.71 7.75 -6.24
C SER A 331 -0.51 8.67 -6.11
N PHE A 332 -0.09 8.93 -4.88
CA PHE A 332 1.15 9.66 -4.60
C PHE A 332 1.81 9.17 -3.32
N PHE A 333 3.04 9.61 -3.10
CA PHE A 333 3.82 9.28 -1.91
C PHE A 333 4.28 10.56 -1.22
N SER A 334 4.45 10.46 0.10
CA SER A 334 5.32 11.34 0.86
C SER A 334 6.48 10.55 1.46
N MET A 335 7.54 11.25 1.85
CA MET A 335 8.72 10.65 2.46
C MET A 335 9.14 11.48 3.67
N ILE A 336 9.02 10.86 4.85
CA ILE A 336 9.50 11.41 6.11
C ILE A 336 11.01 11.18 6.19
N ILE A 337 11.75 12.24 6.50
CA ILE A 337 13.17 12.24 6.81
C ILE A 337 13.34 12.40 8.31
N ALA A 338 14.04 11.46 8.95
CA ALA A 338 14.31 11.46 10.38
C ALA A 338 15.79 11.23 10.68
N ASP A 339 16.25 11.67 11.85
CA ASP A 339 17.61 11.39 12.32
C ASP A 339 17.77 9.93 12.78
N SER A 340 19.00 9.51 13.07
CA SER A 340 19.30 8.16 13.62
C SER A 340 18.61 7.82 14.95
N SER A 341 18.04 8.80 15.66
CA SER A 341 17.22 8.58 16.86
C SER A 341 15.72 8.50 16.56
N LEU A 342 15.35 8.49 15.27
CA LEU A 342 13.99 8.54 14.75
C LEU A 342 13.25 9.85 15.06
N ASN A 343 13.97 10.94 15.34
CA ASN A 343 13.34 12.25 15.48
C ASN A 343 13.01 12.83 14.10
N TYR A 344 11.79 13.35 13.97
CA TYR A 344 11.28 13.91 12.73
C TYR A 344 12.06 15.19 12.32
N ILE A 345 12.63 15.21 11.12
CA ILE A 345 13.32 16.37 10.55
C ILE A 345 12.42 17.11 9.55
N ASN A 346 12.04 16.47 8.45
CA ASN A 346 11.11 17.04 7.49
C ASN A 346 10.40 15.94 6.70
N GLU A 347 9.44 16.33 5.86
CA GLU A 347 8.71 15.43 4.98
C GLU A 347 8.67 16.06 3.59
N LEU A 348 9.00 15.27 2.58
CA LEU A 348 8.87 15.64 1.18
C LEU A 348 7.55 15.09 0.66
N VAL A 349 6.80 15.91 -0.08
CA VAL A 349 5.47 15.56 -0.60
C VAL A 349 5.46 15.74 -2.12
N PHE A 350 4.87 14.77 -2.81
CA PHE A 350 4.71 14.71 -4.28
C PHE A 350 6.00 14.52 -5.10
N ASP A 351 7.12 15.12 -4.69
CA ASP A 351 8.41 15.03 -5.39
C ASP A 351 9.36 14.03 -4.71
N ILE A 352 8.98 12.76 -4.72
CA ILE A 352 9.82 11.70 -4.14
C ILE A 352 10.86 11.27 -5.17
N LYS A 353 12.07 11.77 -4.97
CA LYS A 353 13.23 11.55 -5.87
C LYS A 353 13.86 10.17 -5.71
N LEU A 354 13.68 9.51 -4.56
CA LEU A 354 14.28 8.22 -4.25
C LEU A 354 13.30 7.07 -4.53
N SER A 355 13.73 6.10 -5.35
CA SER A 355 12.97 4.85 -5.55
C SER A 355 13.14 3.88 -4.38
N TYR A 356 12.25 2.88 -4.31
CA TYR A 356 12.31 1.79 -3.32
C TYR A 356 13.61 0.98 -3.36
N HIS A 357 14.31 1.01 -4.49
CA HIS A 357 15.54 0.27 -4.75
C HIS A 357 16.79 1.16 -4.68
N SER A 358 16.72 2.25 -3.90
CA SER A 358 17.84 3.18 -3.77
C SER A 358 19.04 2.53 -3.08
N ILE A 359 20.23 2.72 -3.63
CA ILE A 359 21.50 2.27 -3.04
C ILE A 359 22.17 3.47 -2.34
N PHE A 360 22.45 3.32 -1.05
CA PHE A 360 23.19 4.33 -0.28
C PHE A 360 24.69 4.10 -0.42
N THR A 361 25.43 5.15 -0.79
CA THR A 361 26.89 5.20 -0.79
C THR A 361 27.36 6.41 0.01
N GLU A 362 28.64 6.47 0.38
CA GLU A 362 29.22 7.62 1.08
C GLU A 362 28.98 8.94 0.34
N LYS A 363 29.15 8.93 -0.99
CA LYS A 363 29.06 10.14 -1.82
C LYS A 363 27.64 10.44 -2.27
N TYR A 364 26.92 9.42 -2.75
CA TYR A 364 25.61 9.58 -3.41
C TYR A 364 24.56 8.61 -2.89
N ILE A 365 23.30 8.95 -3.16
CA ILE A 365 22.16 8.03 -3.08
C ILE A 365 21.72 7.74 -4.51
N ILE A 366 21.80 6.48 -4.92
CA ILE A 366 21.56 6.07 -6.31
C ILE A 366 20.15 5.51 -6.40
N SER A 367 19.23 6.26 -7.01
CA SER A 367 17.87 5.79 -7.28
C SER A 367 17.85 5.02 -8.59
N ILE A 368 17.33 3.79 -8.54
CA ILE A 368 17.20 2.89 -9.69
C ILE A 368 15.75 2.90 -10.16
N ASN A 369 15.52 3.29 -11.42
CA ASN A 369 14.21 3.26 -12.07
C ASN A 369 14.30 2.39 -13.32
N VAL A 370 13.50 1.33 -13.37
CA VAL A 370 13.43 0.44 -14.54
C VAL A 370 12.18 0.82 -15.34
N ASN A 371 12.37 1.12 -16.63
CA ASN A 371 11.31 1.38 -17.59
C ASN A 371 11.26 0.27 -18.64
N GLN A 372 10.24 0.28 -19.49
CA GLN A 372 10.05 -0.71 -20.56
C GLN A 372 11.26 -0.84 -21.52
N ASN A 373 12.05 0.21 -21.69
CA ASN A 373 13.12 0.25 -22.68
C ASN A 373 14.53 0.35 -22.08
N ASN A 374 14.65 0.80 -20.83
CA ASN A 374 15.94 1.13 -20.23
C ASN A 374 15.88 1.11 -18.71
N ILE A 375 17.08 1.13 -18.11
CA ILE A 375 17.28 1.29 -16.68
C ILE A 375 17.95 2.65 -16.47
N LYS A 376 17.32 3.51 -15.67
CA LYS A 376 17.84 4.82 -15.30
C LYS A 376 18.40 4.80 -13.89
N LEU A 377 19.64 5.23 -13.75
CA LEU A 377 20.34 5.42 -12.48
C LEU A 377 20.48 6.91 -12.25
N LYS A 378 19.82 7.43 -11.22
CA LYS A 378 19.89 8.84 -10.83
C LYS A 378 20.70 8.98 -9.55
N TYR A 379 21.75 9.79 -9.61
CA TYR A 379 22.68 9.99 -8.52
C TYR A 379 22.32 11.26 -7.80
N TYR A 380 21.86 11.11 -6.56
CA TYR A 380 21.43 12.22 -5.74
C TYR A 380 22.46 12.53 -4.66
N LYS A 381 22.69 13.82 -4.43
CA LYS A 381 23.37 14.32 -3.24
C LYS A 381 22.32 14.86 -2.27
N LEU A 382 22.48 14.53 -1.00
CA LEU A 382 21.66 15.11 0.06
C LEU A 382 22.07 16.56 0.27
N VAL A 383 21.14 17.48 0.05
CA VAL A 383 21.30 18.90 0.32
C VAL A 383 20.43 19.29 1.51
N ASN A 384 20.80 20.37 2.19
CA ASN A 384 19.98 20.91 3.26
C ASN A 384 19.95 22.43 3.20
N LYS A 385 18.85 22.98 3.69
CA LYS A 385 18.67 24.42 3.87
C LYS A 385 18.12 24.70 5.27
N LEU A 386 18.47 25.85 5.82
CA LEU A 386 17.83 26.38 7.01
C LEU A 386 16.54 27.06 6.57
N ILE A 387 15.41 26.60 7.10
CA ILE A 387 14.10 27.20 6.89
C ILE A 387 13.51 27.59 8.22
N THR A 388 12.77 28.69 8.25
CA THR A 388 12.01 29.07 9.44
C THR A 388 10.85 28.10 9.65
N LYS A 389 10.43 27.92 10.90
CA LYS A 389 9.22 27.15 11.24
C LYS A 389 8.00 27.56 10.41
N ASN A 390 7.76 28.86 10.25
CA ASN A 390 6.66 29.40 9.44
C ASN A 390 6.74 28.97 7.96
N GLN A 391 7.94 28.97 7.35
CA GLN A 391 8.10 28.53 5.96
C GLN A 391 7.78 27.03 5.82
N TYR A 392 8.19 26.22 6.79
CA TYR A 392 7.92 24.79 6.79
C TYR A 392 6.43 24.49 7.00
N ASP A 393 5.82 25.13 7.98
CA ASP A 393 4.39 24.98 8.27
C ASP A 393 3.54 25.41 7.08
N ASN A 394 3.92 26.50 6.39
CA ASN A 394 3.27 26.91 5.14
C ASN A 394 3.40 25.86 4.02
N TYR A 395 4.57 25.23 3.88
CA TYR A 395 4.77 24.15 2.91
C TYR A 395 3.85 22.95 3.21
N ILE A 396 3.80 22.50 4.46
CA ILE A 396 2.96 21.37 4.88
C ILE A 396 1.47 21.71 4.76
N ASN A 397 1.05 22.92 5.13
CA ASN A 397 -0.34 23.33 5.01
C ASN A 397 -0.79 23.38 3.55
N LYS A 398 0.03 23.91 2.64
CA LYS A 398 -0.25 23.85 1.19
C LYS A 398 -0.40 22.42 0.68
N ALA A 399 0.43 21.49 1.16
CA ALA A 399 0.32 20.09 0.81
C ALA A 399 -1.00 19.49 1.34
N ARG A 400 -1.36 19.73 2.60
CA ARG A 400 -2.64 19.29 3.19
C ARG A 400 -3.85 19.85 2.44
N ASP A 401 -3.83 21.13 2.07
CA ASP A 401 -4.91 21.77 1.31
C ASP A 401 -5.04 21.16 -0.09
N SER A 402 -3.91 20.85 -0.73
CA SER A 402 -3.90 20.14 -2.02
C SER A 402 -4.51 18.74 -1.90
N ILE A 403 -4.16 17.99 -0.86
CA ILE A 403 -4.72 16.66 -0.58
C ILE A 403 -6.22 16.74 -0.31
N LYS A 404 -6.67 17.67 0.53
CA LYS A 404 -8.10 17.91 0.80
C LYS A 404 -8.86 18.27 -0.47
N LYS A 405 -8.25 19.09 -1.34
CA LYS A 405 -8.85 19.44 -2.64
C LYS A 405 -8.96 18.22 -3.55
N MET A 406 -7.93 17.36 -3.61
CA MET A 406 -7.99 16.09 -4.35
C MET A 406 -9.10 15.18 -3.84
N GLU A 407 -9.18 14.99 -2.53
CA GLU A 407 -10.23 14.20 -1.87
C GLU A 407 -11.64 14.77 -2.13
N THR A 408 -11.79 16.10 -2.06
CA THR A 408 -13.07 16.78 -2.36
C THR A 408 -13.45 16.61 -3.83
N ILE A 409 -12.48 16.77 -4.74
CA ILE A 409 -12.72 16.56 -6.17
C ILE A 409 -13.13 15.11 -6.42
N GLU A 410 -12.39 14.14 -5.89
CA GLU A 410 -12.67 12.72 -6.09
C GLU A 410 -14.01 12.31 -5.49
N SER A 411 -14.32 12.72 -4.26
CA SER A 411 -15.64 12.51 -3.65
C SER A 411 -16.78 13.25 -4.38
N SER A 412 -16.48 14.31 -5.15
CA SER A 412 -17.45 15.00 -6.02
C SER A 412 -17.58 14.39 -7.42
N LYS A 413 -16.71 13.44 -7.80
CA LYS A 413 -16.78 12.71 -9.09
C LYS A 413 -17.82 11.59 -9.09
N VAL A 414 -18.64 11.48 -8.04
CA VAL A 414 -19.84 10.61 -8.03
C VAL A 414 -20.62 10.84 -9.31
N CYS A 415 -20.94 9.74 -10.02
CA CYS A 415 -21.34 9.69 -11.43
C CYS A 415 -22.18 10.89 -11.88
N LYS A 416 -21.69 11.63 -12.89
CA LYS A 416 -22.42 12.75 -13.50
C LYS A 416 -23.12 12.29 -14.77
N ILE A 417 -24.41 12.61 -14.88
CA ILE A 417 -25.17 12.46 -16.13
C ILE A 417 -24.78 13.62 -17.03
N ILE A 418 -24.05 13.35 -18.12
CA ILE A 418 -23.46 14.41 -18.97
C ILE A 418 -24.33 14.72 -20.20
N LYS A 419 -25.15 13.77 -20.64
CA LYS A 419 -25.94 13.89 -21.86
C LYS A 419 -27.39 13.48 -21.60
N ASN A 420 -28.15 14.35 -20.98
CA ASN A 420 -29.60 14.31 -21.17
C ASN A 420 -30.01 15.69 -21.70
N ASN A 421 -30.35 15.76 -22.99
CA ASN A 421 -30.57 17.03 -23.70
C ASN A 421 -31.73 17.87 -23.13
N ASN A 422 -32.53 17.31 -22.20
CA ASN A 422 -33.67 17.99 -21.60
C ASN A 422 -33.46 18.40 -20.15
N ILE A 423 -32.29 18.16 -19.52
CA ILE A 423 -32.14 18.37 -18.07
C ILE A 423 -30.81 19.03 -17.74
N LEU A 424 -30.90 20.16 -17.03
CA LEU A 424 -29.81 20.87 -16.35
C LEU A 424 -28.83 19.88 -15.70
N ASN A 425 -27.53 20.18 -15.77
CA ASN A 425 -26.41 19.48 -15.13
C ASN A 425 -26.68 19.07 -13.66
N SER A 426 -27.49 18.03 -13.42
CA SER A 426 -27.80 17.55 -12.08
C SER A 426 -26.69 16.60 -11.67
N GLN A 427 -25.87 17.03 -10.72
CA GLN A 427 -24.77 16.23 -10.15
C GLN A 427 -25.27 15.12 -9.21
N ASN A 428 -26.59 14.93 -9.07
CA ASN A 428 -27.18 14.09 -8.04
C ASN A 428 -28.02 12.95 -8.66
N ILE A 429 -27.60 11.70 -8.45
CA ILE A 429 -28.33 10.50 -8.88
C ILE A 429 -29.77 10.52 -8.37
N LEU A 430 -30.01 11.05 -7.16
CA LEU A 430 -31.32 11.08 -6.50
C LEU A 430 -32.35 11.87 -7.30
N TYR A 431 -31.94 13.01 -7.85
CA TYR A 431 -32.80 13.80 -8.72
C TYR A 431 -33.21 12.98 -9.94
N TYR A 432 -32.27 12.21 -10.49
CA TYR A 432 -32.53 11.32 -11.61
C TYR A 432 -33.46 10.15 -11.21
N ILE A 433 -33.27 9.52 -10.05
CA ILE A 433 -34.16 8.45 -9.59
C ILE A 433 -35.59 8.96 -9.39
N LEU A 434 -35.75 10.03 -8.60
CA LEU A 434 -37.06 10.49 -8.16
C LEU A 434 -37.80 11.26 -9.25
N ASN A 435 -37.10 12.10 -10.03
CA ASN A 435 -37.74 13.05 -10.93
C ASN A 435 -37.62 12.70 -12.42
N ILE A 436 -36.71 11.78 -12.78
CA ILE A 436 -36.54 11.33 -14.17
C ILE A 436 -37.11 9.93 -14.35
N GLN A 437 -36.82 9.02 -13.41
CA GLN A 437 -37.34 7.65 -13.46
C GLN A 437 -38.73 7.51 -12.82
N ASN A 438 -39.19 8.53 -12.07
CA ASN A 438 -40.52 8.63 -11.48
C ASN A 438 -40.92 7.40 -10.63
N ILE A 439 -39.97 6.83 -9.87
CA ILE A 439 -40.25 5.77 -8.89
C ILE A 439 -41.14 6.37 -7.79
N LYS A 440 -42.30 5.75 -7.52
CA LYS A 440 -43.33 6.27 -6.61
C LYS A 440 -43.33 5.56 -5.25
N GLU A 441 -42.59 4.48 -5.15
CA GLU A 441 -42.52 3.61 -4.00
C GLU A 441 -41.87 4.34 -2.81
N PRO A 442 -42.50 4.35 -1.62
CA PRO A 442 -41.98 5.07 -0.46
C PRO A 442 -40.72 4.42 0.14
N THR A 443 -40.45 3.17 -0.22
CA THR A 443 -39.27 2.40 0.16
C THR A 443 -38.83 1.55 -1.02
N PHE A 444 -37.61 1.74 -1.51
CA PHE A 444 -37.07 1.00 -2.66
C PHE A 444 -35.55 0.87 -2.61
N ALA A 445 -35.04 -0.05 -3.42
CA ALA A 445 -33.62 -0.18 -3.70
C ALA A 445 -33.39 -0.05 -5.21
N SER A 446 -32.41 0.75 -5.63
CA SER A 446 -32.05 0.91 -7.04
C SER A 446 -30.60 0.52 -7.25
N ILE A 447 -30.37 -0.48 -8.10
CA ILE A 447 -29.05 -1.00 -8.47
C ILE A 447 -28.72 -0.52 -9.87
N TYR A 448 -27.65 0.26 -10.01
CA TYR A 448 -27.21 0.89 -11.25
C TYR A 448 -25.94 0.22 -11.78
N ILE A 449 -25.96 -0.12 -13.07
CA ILE A 449 -24.86 -0.71 -13.81
C ILE A 449 -24.63 0.10 -15.09
N TYR A 450 -23.40 0.55 -15.30
CA TYR A 450 -22.98 1.14 -16.58
C TYR A 450 -22.31 0.08 -17.44
N THR A 451 -22.85 -0.27 -18.60
CA THR A 451 -22.47 -1.45 -19.40
C THR A 451 -21.29 -1.24 -20.36
N ASP A 452 -20.87 0.01 -20.61
CA ASP A 452 -19.82 0.31 -21.61
C ASP A 452 -18.40 0.49 -21.04
N MET A 453 -18.24 0.71 -19.73
CA MET A 453 -16.93 0.92 -19.09
C MET A 453 -16.88 0.18 -17.74
N VAL A 454 -16.69 -1.14 -17.79
CA VAL A 454 -16.98 -2.01 -16.63
C VAL A 454 -15.96 -3.12 -16.42
N CYS A 455 -15.65 -3.40 -15.16
CA CYS A 455 -15.32 -4.71 -14.63
C CYS A 455 -16.40 -5.73 -15.05
N GLU A 456 -16.12 -6.47 -16.12
CA GLU A 456 -17.05 -7.44 -16.72
C GLU A 456 -17.54 -8.49 -15.69
N SER A 457 -16.65 -8.98 -14.83
CA SER A 457 -17.01 -9.93 -13.77
C SER A 457 -17.97 -9.34 -12.72
N CYS A 458 -17.83 -8.06 -12.38
CA CYS A 458 -18.71 -7.37 -11.44
C CYS A 458 -20.14 -7.29 -11.98
N VAL A 459 -20.28 -6.92 -13.26
CA VAL A 459 -21.57 -6.85 -13.95
C VAL A 459 -22.20 -8.21 -14.04
N HIS A 460 -21.43 -9.20 -14.51
CA HIS A 460 -21.91 -10.55 -14.68
C HIS A 460 -22.39 -11.14 -13.36
N ASN A 461 -21.68 -10.92 -12.25
CA ASN A 461 -22.11 -11.40 -10.94
C ASN A 461 -23.48 -10.84 -10.53
N VAL A 462 -23.71 -9.53 -10.67
CA VAL A 462 -25.00 -8.93 -10.32
C VAL A 462 -26.10 -9.41 -11.25
N LEU A 463 -25.88 -9.39 -12.56
CA LEU A 463 -26.90 -9.81 -13.53
C LEU A 463 -27.23 -11.30 -13.39
N PHE A 464 -26.24 -12.13 -13.08
CA PHE A 464 -26.42 -13.55 -12.79
C PHE A 464 -27.25 -13.76 -11.52
N ASP A 465 -26.98 -13.00 -10.46
CA ASP A 465 -27.79 -13.05 -9.25
C ASP A 465 -29.25 -12.61 -9.50
N PHE A 466 -29.46 -11.54 -10.28
CA PHE A 466 -30.79 -11.13 -10.72
C PHE A 466 -31.50 -12.21 -11.55
N MET A 467 -30.76 -12.91 -12.42
CA MET A 467 -31.33 -14.00 -13.23
C MET A 467 -31.79 -15.16 -12.35
N ILE A 468 -30.98 -15.56 -11.36
CA ILE A 468 -31.31 -16.66 -10.44
C ILE A 468 -32.46 -16.28 -9.51
N ASN A 469 -32.45 -15.06 -8.99
CA ASN A 469 -33.39 -14.57 -7.97
C ASN A 469 -34.55 -13.74 -8.54
N LEU A 470 -34.76 -13.77 -9.85
CA LEU A 470 -35.71 -12.92 -10.59
C LEU A 470 -37.09 -12.85 -9.91
N LYS A 471 -37.70 -14.00 -9.63
CA LYS A 471 -39.03 -14.10 -9.01
C LYS A 471 -39.09 -13.53 -7.59
N ASN A 472 -37.98 -13.56 -6.86
CA ASN A 472 -37.90 -13.01 -5.49
C ASN A 472 -37.73 -11.50 -5.55
N TYR A 473 -36.88 -11.00 -6.44
CA TYR A 473 -36.67 -9.56 -6.63
C TYR A 473 -37.90 -8.85 -7.19
N GLU A 474 -38.70 -9.50 -8.03
CA GLU A 474 -39.97 -8.92 -8.53
C GLU A 474 -41.03 -8.71 -7.45
N LYS A 475 -40.92 -9.39 -6.29
CA LYS A 475 -41.82 -9.19 -5.14
C LYS A 475 -41.45 -7.98 -4.29
N LEU A 476 -40.24 -7.46 -4.47
CA LEU A 476 -39.72 -6.32 -3.74
C LEU A 476 -39.57 -5.13 -4.69
N PRO A 477 -39.62 -3.88 -4.21
CA PRO A 477 -39.34 -2.70 -5.03
C PRO A 477 -37.82 -2.53 -5.22
N ILE A 478 -37.20 -3.54 -5.86
CA ILE A 478 -35.80 -3.57 -6.26
C ILE A 478 -35.74 -3.26 -7.75
N TYR A 479 -35.10 -2.16 -8.11
CA TYR A 479 -34.97 -1.71 -9.49
C TYR A 479 -33.56 -1.98 -10.02
N LEU A 480 -33.50 -2.54 -11.22
CA LEU A 480 -32.25 -2.74 -11.96
C LEU A 480 -32.17 -1.70 -13.06
N HIS A 481 -31.11 -0.90 -13.04
CA HIS A 481 -30.89 0.17 -14.00
C HIS A 481 -29.65 -0.14 -14.83
N LEU A 482 -29.84 -0.33 -16.13
CA LEU A 482 -28.77 -0.55 -17.10
C LEU A 482 -28.58 0.70 -17.95
N SER A 483 -27.36 1.22 -17.99
CA SER A 483 -27.02 2.36 -18.84
C SER A 483 -25.83 2.08 -19.74
N GLY A 484 -25.81 2.64 -20.94
CA GLY A 484 -24.75 2.38 -21.93
C GLY A 484 -25.25 2.25 -23.36
N THR A 485 -24.40 1.78 -24.27
CA THR A 485 -24.74 1.61 -25.67
C THR A 485 -25.82 0.56 -25.82
N ASN A 486 -26.77 0.82 -26.72
CA ASN A 486 -27.87 -0.08 -27.04
C ASN A 486 -27.37 -1.51 -27.37
N LYS A 487 -26.20 -1.62 -28.03
CA LYS A 487 -25.56 -2.91 -28.34
C LYS A 487 -25.19 -3.69 -27.07
N ASN A 488 -24.51 -3.05 -26.12
CA ASN A 488 -24.02 -3.73 -24.91
C ASN A 488 -25.16 -4.10 -23.96
N ILE A 489 -26.14 -3.20 -23.79
CA ILE A 489 -27.32 -3.48 -22.96
C ILE A 489 -28.10 -4.68 -23.50
N ASN A 490 -28.43 -4.70 -24.80
CA ASN A 490 -29.19 -5.81 -25.38
C ASN A 490 -28.45 -7.14 -25.26
N LYS A 491 -27.13 -7.16 -25.50
CA LYS A 491 -26.30 -8.35 -25.31
C LYS A 491 -26.44 -8.93 -23.89
N LEU A 492 -26.32 -8.08 -22.87
CA LEU A 492 -26.41 -8.51 -21.48
C LEU A 492 -27.83 -8.96 -21.09
N LEU A 493 -28.86 -8.23 -21.53
CA LEU A 493 -30.24 -8.61 -21.27
C LEU A 493 -30.62 -9.95 -21.90
N ASP A 494 -30.11 -10.25 -23.09
CA ASP A 494 -30.29 -11.54 -23.75
C ASP A 494 -29.50 -12.66 -23.05
N GLN A 495 -28.24 -12.39 -22.67
CA GLN A 495 -27.38 -13.36 -21.99
C GLN A 495 -27.93 -13.80 -20.63
N PHE A 496 -28.52 -12.88 -19.87
CA PHE A 496 -29.02 -13.14 -18.51
C PHE A 496 -30.55 -13.27 -18.43
N TYR A 497 -31.25 -13.31 -19.57
CA TYR A 497 -32.72 -13.44 -19.64
C TYR A 497 -33.49 -12.38 -18.82
N LEU A 498 -32.95 -11.15 -18.74
CA LEU A 498 -33.50 -10.09 -17.89
C LEU A 498 -34.49 -9.16 -18.61
N LYS A 499 -34.76 -9.36 -19.91
CA LYS A 499 -35.72 -8.54 -20.69
C LYS A 499 -37.12 -8.51 -20.07
N THR A 500 -37.51 -9.55 -19.34
CA THR A 500 -38.83 -9.67 -18.70
C THR A 500 -38.87 -9.15 -17.28
N TYR A 501 -37.74 -8.70 -16.71
CA TYR A 501 -37.70 -8.23 -15.32
C TYR A 501 -38.57 -6.98 -15.14
N LYS A 502 -39.61 -7.07 -14.29
CA LYS A 502 -40.63 -6.02 -14.14
C LYS A 502 -40.05 -4.65 -13.76
N ASN A 503 -39.04 -4.63 -12.91
CA ASN A 503 -38.44 -3.42 -12.34
C ASN A 503 -37.15 -3.02 -13.08
N LEU A 504 -37.06 -3.33 -14.37
CA LEU A 504 -35.93 -2.97 -15.24
C LEU A 504 -36.08 -1.57 -15.81
N TYR A 505 -35.03 -0.76 -15.72
CA TYR A 505 -34.90 0.51 -16.41
C TYR A 505 -33.69 0.48 -17.34
N ILE A 506 -33.90 0.86 -18.61
CA ILE A 506 -32.86 0.96 -19.63
C ILE A 506 -32.64 2.42 -19.97
N ASP A 507 -31.39 2.87 -19.89
CA ASP A 507 -31.00 4.22 -20.30
C ASP A 507 -29.85 4.18 -21.32
N THR A 508 -30.20 4.29 -22.61
CA THR A 508 -29.23 4.36 -23.70
C THR A 508 -28.77 5.78 -24.03
N ASN A 509 -29.38 6.80 -23.40
CA ASN A 509 -29.19 8.20 -23.75
C ASN A 509 -28.26 8.91 -22.77
N SER A 510 -28.38 8.59 -21.48
CA SER A 510 -27.51 9.14 -20.45
C SER A 510 -26.14 8.47 -20.49
N VAL A 511 -25.14 9.23 -20.88
CA VAL A 511 -23.74 8.85 -20.63
C VAL A 511 -23.40 9.24 -19.20
N TYR A 512 -23.26 8.24 -18.33
CA TYR A 512 -22.58 8.39 -17.05
C TYR A 512 -21.09 8.52 -17.35
N LYS A 513 -20.54 9.74 -17.30
CA LYS A 513 -19.09 9.92 -17.40
C LYS A 513 -18.53 10.06 -15.99
N TYR A 514 -17.33 9.51 -15.82
CA TYR A 514 -16.56 9.33 -14.59
C TYR A 514 -16.89 8.07 -13.80
N PHE A 515 -16.59 6.93 -14.42
CA PHE A 515 -15.95 5.81 -13.73
C PHE A 515 -14.50 5.77 -14.21
N ASP A 516 -13.57 5.76 -13.28
CA ASP A 516 -12.17 5.56 -13.61
C ASP A 516 -11.96 4.09 -14.04
N PRO A 517 -11.41 3.80 -15.24
CA PRO A 517 -11.18 2.42 -15.68
C PRO A 517 -10.17 1.65 -14.81
N PHE A 518 -9.42 2.32 -13.91
CA PHE A 518 -8.56 1.67 -12.93
C PHE A 518 -9.27 1.41 -11.58
N ASN A 519 -10.52 1.88 -11.43
CA ASN A 519 -11.37 1.60 -10.27
C ASN A 519 -12.35 0.48 -10.66
N ASN A 520 -12.22 -0.70 -10.04
CA ASN A 520 -13.06 -1.88 -10.30
C ASN A 520 -14.53 -1.71 -9.86
N ALA A 521 -14.97 -0.48 -9.57
CA ALA A 521 -16.25 -0.17 -8.97
C ALA A 521 -17.25 0.19 -10.07
N THR A 522 -18.29 -0.63 -10.23
CA THR A 522 -19.18 -0.53 -11.41
C THR A 522 -20.65 -0.69 -11.12
N VAL A 523 -20.97 -1.03 -9.87
CA VAL A 523 -22.33 -1.27 -9.42
C VAL A 523 -22.60 -0.29 -8.30
N ARG A 524 -23.64 0.52 -8.44
CA ARG A 524 -24.08 1.45 -7.38
C ARG A 524 -25.43 1.00 -6.85
N MET A 525 -25.60 0.95 -5.54
CA MET A 525 -26.89 0.71 -4.91
C MET A 525 -27.32 1.94 -4.11
N VAL A 526 -28.55 2.39 -4.36
CA VAL A 526 -29.23 3.41 -3.58
C VAL A 526 -30.37 2.75 -2.83
N LEU A 527 -30.40 2.93 -1.51
CA LEU A 527 -31.48 2.49 -0.61
C LEU A 527 -32.23 3.73 -0.15
N TYR A 528 -33.54 3.75 -0.38
CA TYR A 528 -34.40 4.90 -0.10
C TYR A 528 -35.59 4.45 0.73
N SER A 529 -35.85 5.11 1.86
CA SER A 529 -37.03 4.86 2.69
C SER A 529 -37.44 6.13 3.43
N ASN A 530 -38.72 6.28 3.77
CA ASN A 530 -39.22 7.41 4.58
C ASN A 530 -38.80 8.78 4.00
N ASN A 531 -38.91 8.92 2.68
CA ASN A 531 -38.54 10.13 1.95
C ASN A 531 -37.06 10.57 2.08
N CYS A 532 -36.16 9.66 2.44
CA CYS A 532 -34.74 9.96 2.55
C CYS A 532 -33.84 8.79 2.08
N ILE A 533 -32.65 9.15 1.59
CA ILE A 533 -31.60 8.17 1.27
C ILE A 533 -31.10 7.56 2.58
N GLN A 534 -31.26 6.24 2.71
CA GLN A 534 -30.64 5.47 3.79
C GLN A 534 -29.20 5.09 3.44
N SER A 535 -28.93 4.83 2.16
CA SER A 535 -27.61 4.52 1.67
C SER A 535 -27.46 4.86 0.21
N ASP A 536 -26.28 5.32 -0.17
CA ASP A 536 -25.85 5.48 -1.55
C ASP A 536 -24.39 5.01 -1.61
N THR A 537 -24.16 3.89 -2.29
CA THR A 537 -22.86 3.21 -2.21
C THR A 537 -22.49 2.58 -3.54
N ILE A 538 -21.24 2.74 -3.94
CA ILE A 538 -20.65 2.07 -5.10
C ILE A 538 -19.89 0.85 -4.59
N TYR A 539 -20.09 -0.29 -5.23
CA TYR A 539 -19.52 -1.58 -4.88
C TYR A 539 -18.57 -2.05 -5.97
N THR A 540 -17.45 -2.62 -5.53
CA THR A 540 -16.54 -3.44 -6.34
C THR A 540 -17.00 -4.89 -6.38
N SER A 541 -16.40 -5.72 -7.26
CA SER A 541 -16.72 -7.15 -7.44
C SER A 541 -16.92 -7.91 -6.13
N GLN A 542 -16.17 -7.55 -5.09
CA GLN A 542 -16.10 -8.29 -3.84
C GLN A 542 -17.05 -7.78 -2.76
N GLY A 543 -17.57 -6.57 -2.93
CA GLY A 543 -18.64 -6.01 -2.11
C GLY A 543 -20.04 -6.39 -2.59
N LEU A 544 -20.17 -7.07 -3.73
CA LEU A 544 -21.46 -7.41 -4.33
C LEU A 544 -22.29 -8.36 -3.45
N ASP A 545 -21.66 -9.35 -2.80
CA ASP A 545 -22.37 -10.24 -1.88
C ASP A 545 -22.92 -9.47 -0.67
N THR A 546 -22.12 -8.53 -0.15
CA THR A 546 -22.54 -7.63 0.94
C THR A 546 -23.63 -6.67 0.47
N MET A 547 -23.56 -6.19 -0.77
CA MET A 547 -24.57 -5.34 -1.37
C MET A 547 -25.92 -6.04 -1.40
N MET A 548 -25.98 -7.28 -1.89
CA MET A 548 -27.23 -8.03 -1.98
C MET A 548 -27.79 -8.34 -0.59
N ASN A 549 -26.95 -8.81 0.35
CA ASN A 549 -27.38 -9.04 1.73
C ASN A 549 -27.91 -7.76 2.40
N ARG A 550 -27.26 -6.62 2.15
CA ARG A 550 -27.69 -5.32 2.67
C ARG A 550 -29.01 -4.86 2.03
N CYS A 551 -29.23 -5.17 0.75
CA CYS A 551 -30.51 -4.94 0.08
C CYS A 551 -31.64 -5.74 0.74
N PHE A 552 -31.42 -7.03 1.01
CA PHE A 552 -32.40 -7.88 1.69
C PHE A 552 -32.68 -7.41 3.12
N HIS A 553 -31.65 -7.19 3.94
CA HIS A 553 -31.82 -6.69 5.32
C HIS A 553 -32.52 -5.33 5.37
N PHE A 554 -32.30 -4.47 4.38
CA PHE A 554 -33.03 -3.22 4.25
C PHE A 554 -34.54 -3.48 4.14
N PHE A 555 -34.97 -4.41 3.28
CA PHE A 555 -36.38 -4.75 3.17
C PHE A 555 -36.93 -5.53 4.37
N GLU A 556 -36.15 -6.41 5.00
CA GLU A 556 -36.56 -7.05 6.26
C GLU A 556 -36.87 -6.02 7.35
N LYS A 557 -35.99 -5.01 7.47
CA LYS A 557 -36.13 -3.93 8.47
C LYS A 557 -37.32 -3.01 8.19
N TYR A 558 -37.54 -2.65 6.93
CA TYR A 558 -38.49 -1.59 6.57
C TYR A 558 -39.84 -2.08 6.05
N LEU A 559 -39.94 -3.34 5.59
CA LEU A 559 -41.21 -3.91 5.19
C LEU A 559 -41.88 -4.72 6.29
N GLN A 560 -41.20 -5.03 7.42
CA GLN A 560 -41.63 -6.02 8.41
C GLN A 560 -42.33 -7.17 7.71
N ILE A 561 -41.56 -8.12 7.16
CA ILE A 561 -42.15 -9.34 6.61
C ILE A 561 -42.93 -10.00 7.75
N LYS A 562 -44.22 -9.68 7.83
CA LYS A 562 -45.21 -10.38 8.64
C LYS A 562 -45.29 -11.74 7.96
N ASN A 563 -44.56 -12.70 8.51
CA ASN A 563 -44.88 -14.10 8.29
C ASN A 563 -46.31 -14.36 8.73
#